data_AF-A0A377K7S3-F1
#
_entry.id   AF-A0A377K7S3-F1
#
_cell.length_a   1.000
_cell.length_b   1.000
_cell.length_c   1.000
_cell.angle_alpha   90.00
_cell.angle_beta   90.00
_cell.angle_gamma   90.00
#
_symmetry.space_group_name_H-M   'P 1'
#
loop_
_entity.id
_entity.type
_entity.pdbx_description
1 polymer ?
#
loop_
_entity_poly.entity_id
_entity_poly.type
_entity_poly.pdbx_seq_one_letter_code
_entity_poly.pdbx_strand_id
1 'polypeptide(L)'
;MAIMLLGRKKPARAIYDSLITAANEKCPYCGGIGRPRNLDHYLPKAYYPQFSILPVNLVPACRDCNMDGKGEVFARNEAEQIIHPYLDDSRYYDEQWISARYLAGKNDEPGVIEYFVSPPADWDEAHKQRVEKHFNDFDLSLRYSKEASARLVVLLALYNSVLPLSRDKNAAKHLIFQTIINKSPFVNHWERVMCLALMSDL
;
A
#
# COMPACT_ATOMS: atom_id res chain seq x y z
N MET A 1 22.12 26.67 -8.45
CA MET A 1 21.84 27.12 -7.06
C MET A 1 20.94 26.09 -6.38
N ALA A 2 21.45 25.32 -5.42
CA ALA A 2 20.62 24.37 -4.68
C ALA A 2 19.71 25.14 -3.71
N ILE A 3 18.41 25.25 -4.03
CA ILE A 3 17.41 25.73 -3.08
C ILE A 3 17.30 24.67 -1.99
N MET A 4 18.09 24.82 -0.93
CA MET A 4 17.95 24.01 0.28
C MET A 4 16.64 24.37 0.97
N LEU A 5 15.59 23.58 0.75
CA LEU A 5 14.26 23.72 1.38
C LEU A 5 14.26 23.38 2.88
N LEU A 6 15.33 22.74 3.37
CA LEU A 6 15.37 22.09 4.69
C LEU A 6 15.85 22.97 5.85
N GLY A 7 16.18 24.24 5.61
CA GLY A 7 16.56 25.16 6.68
C GLY A 7 15.35 25.45 7.58
N ARG A 8 15.43 25.17 8.88
CA ARG A 8 14.31 25.35 9.85
C ARG A 8 13.68 26.75 9.84
N LYS A 9 14.43 27.78 9.42
CA LYS A 9 13.98 29.18 9.36
C LYS A 9 13.44 29.61 7.99
N LYS A 10 13.34 28.71 7.01
CA LYS A 10 12.92 29.06 5.64
C LYS A 10 11.40 28.89 5.47
N PRO A 11 10.71 29.78 4.71
CA PRO A 11 9.26 29.67 4.48
C PRO A 11 8.83 28.31 3.91
N ALA A 12 9.65 27.73 3.03
CA ALA A 12 9.41 26.42 2.44
C ALA A 12 9.35 25.27 3.47
N ARG A 13 9.93 25.45 4.66
CA ARG A 13 9.88 24.45 5.73
C ARG A 13 8.46 24.26 6.26
N ALA A 14 7.65 25.33 6.32
CA ALA A 14 6.27 25.24 6.77
C ALA A 14 5.42 24.34 5.85
N ILE A 15 5.60 24.46 4.53
CA ILE A 15 4.94 23.60 3.53
C ILE A 15 5.44 22.16 3.69
N TYR A 16 6.75 21.97 3.83
CA TYR A 16 7.34 20.65 4.04
C TYR A 16 6.75 19.95 5.27
N ASP A 17 6.73 20.62 6.41
CA ASP A 17 6.23 20.06 7.66
C ASP A 17 4.72 19.79 7.55
N SER A 18 3.96 20.66 6.88
CA SER A 18 2.52 20.44 6.63
C SER A 18 2.26 19.18 5.80
N LEU A 19 3.04 18.95 4.73
CA LEU A 19 2.90 17.75 3.90
C LEU A 19 3.26 16.47 4.67
N ILE A 20 4.34 16.50 5.46
CA ILE A 20 4.73 15.37 6.32
C ILE A 20 3.64 15.08 7.37
N THR A 21 3.13 16.11 8.05
CA THR A 21 2.07 15.96 9.06
C THR A 21 0.78 15.43 8.44
N ALA A 22 0.40 15.90 7.24
CA ALA A 22 -0.79 15.45 6.53
C ALA A 22 -0.74 13.95 6.18
N ALA A 23 0.45 13.38 6.01
CA ALA A 23 0.62 11.94 5.76
C ALA A 23 0.20 11.06 6.94
N ASN A 24 0.06 11.62 8.15
CA ASN A 24 -0.38 10.90 9.35
C ASN A 24 0.39 9.58 9.58
N GLU A 25 1.73 9.66 9.49
CA GLU A 25 2.67 8.52 9.64
C GLU A 25 2.44 7.38 8.61
N LYS A 26 1.70 7.61 7.53
CA LYS A 26 1.38 6.60 6.51
C LYS A 26 1.94 6.99 5.14
N CYS A 27 2.85 6.16 4.63
CA CYS A 27 3.40 6.34 3.28
C CYS A 27 2.36 5.90 2.23
N PRO A 28 1.97 6.78 1.29
CA PRO A 28 0.95 6.48 0.30
C PRO A 28 1.43 5.47 -0.76
N TYR A 29 2.73 5.43 -1.08
CA TYR A 29 3.29 4.46 -2.04
C TYR A 29 3.17 3.00 -1.59
N CYS A 30 3.08 2.74 -0.28
CA CYS A 30 2.94 1.37 0.22
C CYS A 30 1.64 1.15 1.00
N GLY A 31 0.63 2.00 0.79
CA GLY A 31 -0.67 1.84 1.45
C GLY A 31 -0.60 1.96 2.97
N GLY A 32 0.36 2.73 3.49
CA GLY A 32 0.43 3.13 4.90
C GLY A 32 1.22 2.22 5.83
N ILE A 33 1.92 1.19 5.33
CA ILE A 33 2.78 0.34 6.17
C ILE A 33 4.07 1.04 6.59
N GLY A 34 4.63 1.87 5.70
CA GLY A 34 5.86 2.61 5.94
C GLY A 34 5.58 3.98 6.56
N ARG A 35 6.48 4.43 7.45
CA ARG A 35 6.39 5.76 8.08
C ARG A 35 7.19 6.81 7.29
N PRO A 36 6.56 7.88 6.78
CA PRO A 36 7.27 8.94 6.09
C PRO A 36 8.26 9.67 6.99
N ARG A 37 9.48 9.85 6.50
CA ARG A 37 10.51 10.67 7.17
C ARG A 37 10.94 11.86 6.32
N ASN A 38 10.70 11.78 5.02
CA ASN A 38 11.04 12.80 4.05
C ASN A 38 9.95 12.91 2.96
N LEU A 39 10.08 13.95 2.15
CA LEU A 39 9.30 14.10 0.93
C LEU A 39 10.14 13.57 -0.23
N ASP A 40 9.63 12.55 -0.91
CA ASP A 40 10.09 12.14 -2.24
C ASP A 40 9.73 13.21 -3.27
N HIS A 41 10.57 13.36 -4.28
CA HIS A 41 10.24 14.14 -5.48
C HIS A 41 9.70 13.17 -6.52
N TYR A 42 8.39 13.19 -6.77
CA TYR A 42 7.74 12.24 -7.68
C TYR A 42 8.43 12.25 -9.05
N LEU A 43 8.62 13.43 -9.63
CA LEU A 43 9.58 13.70 -10.70
C LEU A 43 10.95 14.00 -10.09
N PRO A 44 11.99 13.19 -10.35
CA PRO A 44 13.27 13.31 -9.70
C PRO A 44 13.95 14.65 -10.00
N LYS A 45 14.45 15.29 -8.95
CA LYS A 45 15.15 16.58 -9.02
C LYS A 45 16.34 16.61 -9.98
N ALA A 46 17.05 15.49 -10.14
CA ALA A 46 18.19 15.38 -11.04
C ALA A 46 17.81 15.65 -12.51
N TYR A 47 16.60 15.26 -12.91
CA TYR A 47 16.10 15.40 -14.28
C TYR A 47 15.10 16.56 -14.42
N TYR A 48 14.35 16.88 -13.35
CA TYR A 48 13.29 17.88 -13.36
C TYR A 48 13.45 18.92 -12.21
N PRO A 49 14.55 19.68 -12.19
CA PRO A 49 14.84 20.63 -11.11
C PRO A 49 13.78 21.74 -10.96
N GLN A 50 13.12 22.12 -12.05
CA GLN A 50 12.05 23.13 -12.06
C GLN A 50 10.82 22.72 -11.24
N PHE A 51 10.58 21.41 -11.07
CA PHE A 51 9.45 20.89 -10.30
C PHE A 51 9.82 20.57 -8.85
N SER A 52 11.07 20.78 -8.44
CA SER A 52 11.56 20.34 -7.13
C SER A 52 10.96 21.09 -5.93
N ILE A 53 10.31 22.23 -6.17
CA ILE A 53 9.67 23.02 -5.11
C ILE A 53 8.14 22.97 -5.18
N LEU A 54 7.57 22.31 -6.20
CA LEU A 54 6.13 22.25 -6.38
C LEU A 54 5.53 21.26 -5.36
N PRO A 55 4.57 21.68 -4.52
CA PRO A 55 3.98 20.80 -3.52
C PRO A 55 3.38 19.53 -4.12
N VAL A 56 2.78 19.62 -5.31
CA VAL A 56 2.21 18.46 -6.02
C VAL A 56 3.27 17.44 -6.46
N ASN A 57 4.54 17.83 -6.57
CA ASN A 57 5.65 16.94 -6.89
C ASN A 57 6.32 16.36 -5.63
N LEU A 58 5.84 16.72 -4.43
CA LEU A 58 6.43 16.31 -3.15
C LEU A 58 5.50 15.33 -2.42
N VAL A 59 5.93 14.07 -2.33
CA VAL A 59 5.14 12.99 -1.72
C VAL A 59 5.81 12.51 -0.42
N PRO A 60 5.13 12.55 0.74
CA PRO A 60 5.63 11.94 1.97
C PRO A 60 5.91 10.46 1.75
N ALA A 61 7.16 10.04 1.91
CA ALA A 61 7.59 8.69 1.61
C ALA A 61 8.40 8.07 2.75
N CYS A 62 8.19 6.77 3.00
CA CYS A 62 9.08 6.02 3.86
C CYS A 62 10.42 5.79 3.17
N ARG A 63 11.44 5.44 3.94
CA ARG A 63 12.79 5.21 3.41
C ARG A 63 12.78 4.14 2.31
N ASP A 64 12.14 3.01 2.57
CA ASP A 64 12.12 1.88 1.63
C ASP A 64 11.48 2.27 0.28
N CYS A 65 10.35 2.99 0.29
CA CYS A 65 9.73 3.44 -0.96
C CYS A 65 10.54 4.52 -1.67
N ASN A 66 11.11 5.48 -0.92
CA ASN A 66 11.83 6.61 -1.51
C ASN A 66 13.20 6.17 -2.08
N MET A 67 13.96 5.40 -1.31
CA MET A 67 15.34 5.05 -1.64
C MET A 67 15.44 3.74 -2.42
N ASP A 68 14.74 2.69 -1.98
CA ASP A 68 14.95 1.33 -2.49
C ASP A 68 13.94 0.98 -3.60
N GLY A 69 12.72 1.52 -3.53
CA GLY A 69 11.68 1.30 -4.54
C GLY A 69 11.79 2.24 -5.74
N LYS A 70 11.43 3.52 -5.53
CA LYS A 70 11.42 4.52 -6.62
C LYS A 70 12.82 5.02 -6.98
N GLY A 71 13.59 5.46 -5.96
CA GLY A 71 14.88 6.11 -6.17
C GLY A 71 14.79 7.33 -7.11
N GLU A 72 15.76 7.44 -8.02
CA GLU A 72 15.80 8.47 -9.06
C GLU A 72 15.14 8.05 -10.38
N VAL A 73 14.46 6.90 -10.42
CA VAL A 73 13.79 6.39 -11.62
C VAL A 73 12.52 7.20 -11.87
N PHE A 74 12.21 7.41 -13.16
CA PHE A 74 10.96 8.01 -13.63
C PHE A 74 10.48 7.30 -14.89
N ALA A 75 9.18 7.33 -15.12
CA ALA A 75 8.54 6.65 -16.24
C ALA A 75 8.88 7.31 -17.58
N ARG A 76 9.11 6.50 -18.62
CA ARG A 76 9.34 6.97 -19.99
C ARG A 76 8.09 6.85 -20.87
N ASN A 77 7.10 6.12 -20.41
CA ASN A 77 5.80 5.93 -21.02
C ASN A 77 4.73 5.78 -19.92
N GLU A 78 3.45 5.80 -20.32
CA GLU A 78 2.32 5.72 -19.39
C GLU A 78 2.33 4.45 -18.53
N ALA A 79 2.63 3.29 -19.12
CA ALA A 79 2.61 2.00 -18.44
C ALA A 79 3.67 1.89 -17.32
N GLU A 80 4.79 2.59 -17.46
CA GLU A 80 5.85 2.63 -16.45
C GLU A 80 5.54 3.58 -15.27
N GLN A 81 4.48 4.38 -15.37
CA GLN A 81 4.18 5.41 -14.38
C GLN A 81 3.52 4.83 -13.14
N ILE A 82 4.28 4.79 -12.04
CA ILE A 82 3.75 4.48 -10.71
C ILE A 82 2.58 5.40 -10.35
N ILE A 83 1.64 4.89 -9.55
CA ILE A 83 0.49 5.67 -9.10
C ILE A 83 0.94 6.90 -8.28
N HIS A 84 0.54 8.09 -8.73
CA HIS A 84 0.71 9.37 -8.08
C HIS A 84 -0.40 9.61 -7.06
N PRO A 85 -0.11 9.63 -5.74
CA PRO A 85 -1.11 9.60 -4.66
C PRO A 85 -2.20 10.68 -4.66
N TYR A 86 -2.02 11.76 -5.41
CA TYR A 86 -2.90 12.94 -5.39
C TYR A 86 -3.55 13.28 -6.73
N LEU A 87 -2.99 12.78 -7.83
CA LEU A 87 -3.30 13.30 -9.18
C LEU A 87 -3.85 12.23 -10.11
N ASP A 88 -3.62 10.96 -9.81
CA ASP A 88 -4.14 9.87 -10.62
C ASP A 88 -5.63 9.63 -10.39
N ASP A 89 -6.22 8.96 -11.36
CA ASP A 89 -7.64 8.59 -11.40
C ASP A 89 -8.09 7.87 -10.12
N SER A 90 -9.30 8.18 -9.67
CA SER A 90 -9.88 7.62 -8.45
C SER A 90 -9.96 6.09 -8.45
N ARG A 91 -10.01 5.45 -9.63
CA ARG A 91 -10.06 3.98 -9.77
C ARG A 91 -8.94 3.26 -9.03
N TYR A 92 -7.74 3.84 -8.98
CA TYR A 92 -6.60 3.23 -8.29
C TYR A 92 -6.79 3.14 -6.77
N TYR A 93 -7.71 3.94 -6.22
CA TYR A 93 -7.99 4.05 -4.79
C TYR A 93 -9.34 3.45 -4.40
N ASP A 94 -10.33 3.53 -5.30
CA ASP A 94 -11.71 3.14 -5.04
C ASP A 94 -12.05 1.72 -5.54
N GLU A 95 -11.28 1.20 -6.50
CA GLU A 95 -11.45 -0.16 -7.01
C GLU A 95 -10.32 -1.09 -6.56
N GLN A 96 -10.69 -2.34 -6.25
CA GLN A 96 -9.73 -3.33 -5.78
C GLN A 96 -8.95 -3.91 -6.95
N TRP A 97 -7.63 -3.76 -6.89
CA TRP A 97 -6.69 -4.36 -7.84
C TRP A 97 -5.60 -5.19 -7.14
N ILE A 98 -5.52 -5.16 -5.81
CA ILE A 98 -4.70 -6.10 -5.03
C ILE A 98 -5.60 -7.22 -4.52
N SER A 99 -5.16 -8.46 -4.74
CA SER A 99 -5.78 -9.66 -4.21
C SER A 99 -4.76 -10.47 -3.40
N ALA A 100 -5.26 -11.42 -2.62
CA ALA A 100 -4.42 -12.35 -1.89
C ALA A 100 -5.06 -13.73 -1.84
N ARG A 101 -4.24 -14.74 -1.51
CA ARG A 101 -4.67 -16.09 -1.21
C ARG A 101 -4.04 -16.59 0.07
N TYR A 102 -4.79 -17.37 0.83
CA TYR A 102 -4.29 -18.04 2.02
C TYR A 102 -3.69 -19.39 1.65
N LEU A 103 -2.40 -19.55 1.95
CA LEU A 103 -1.68 -20.79 1.80
C LEU A 103 -1.58 -21.44 3.18
N ALA A 104 -2.42 -22.44 3.43
CA ALA A 104 -2.39 -23.19 4.69
C ALA A 104 -1.03 -23.87 4.88
N GLY A 105 -0.45 -23.70 6.07
CA GLY A 105 0.79 -24.35 6.44
C GLY A 105 0.64 -25.88 6.54
N LYS A 106 1.74 -26.60 6.37
CA LYS A 106 1.81 -28.06 6.51
C LYS A 106 2.72 -28.41 7.67
N ASN A 107 2.48 -29.55 8.33
CA ASN A 107 3.38 -30.10 9.35
C ASN A 107 3.79 -29.07 10.43
N ASP A 108 2.80 -28.42 11.05
CA ASP A 108 2.98 -27.39 12.08
C ASP A 108 3.62 -26.06 11.62
N GLU A 109 3.89 -25.88 10.32
CA GLU A 109 4.27 -24.58 9.78
C GLU A 109 3.09 -23.58 9.83
N PRO A 110 3.33 -22.30 10.13
CA PRO A 110 2.29 -21.28 10.02
C PRO A 110 1.89 -21.09 8.56
N GLY A 111 0.58 -20.89 8.32
CA GLY A 111 0.11 -20.50 6.99
C GLY A 111 0.62 -19.11 6.60
N VAL A 112 0.57 -18.81 5.30
CA VAL A 112 1.08 -17.56 4.71
C VAL A 112 -0.01 -16.89 3.88
N ILE A 113 -0.02 -15.56 3.87
CA ILE A 113 -0.82 -14.77 2.93
C ILE A 113 0.10 -14.33 1.80
N GLU A 114 -0.25 -14.72 0.58
CA GLU A 114 0.45 -14.29 -0.63
C GLU A 114 -0.40 -13.26 -1.36
N TYR A 115 0.19 -12.09 -1.63
CA TYR A 115 -0.46 -10.98 -2.33
C TYR A 115 -0.03 -10.92 -3.79
N PHE A 116 -0.98 -10.60 -4.67
CA PHE A 116 -0.77 -10.47 -6.11
C PHE A 116 -1.70 -9.41 -6.71
N VAL A 117 -1.37 -8.98 -7.93
CA VAL A 117 -2.12 -7.98 -8.68
C VAL A 117 -3.24 -8.67 -9.47
N SER A 118 -4.45 -8.14 -9.35
CA SER A 118 -5.67 -8.61 -10.01
C SER A 118 -6.63 -7.43 -10.23
N PRO A 119 -6.33 -6.54 -11.19
CA PRO A 119 -7.17 -5.38 -11.51
C PRO A 119 -8.48 -5.80 -12.18
N PRO A 120 -9.51 -4.93 -12.13
CA PRO A 120 -10.78 -5.14 -12.83
C PRO A 120 -10.58 -5.43 -14.33
N ALA A 121 -11.41 -6.34 -14.86
CA ALA A 121 -11.25 -6.85 -16.23
C ALA A 121 -11.46 -5.77 -17.30
N ASP A 122 -12.32 -4.80 -17.02
CA ASP A 122 -12.71 -3.67 -17.85
C ASP A 122 -11.70 -2.52 -17.85
N TRP A 123 -10.69 -2.54 -16.98
CA TRP A 123 -9.58 -1.60 -17.08
C TRP A 123 -8.81 -1.81 -18.39
N ASP A 124 -8.41 -0.70 -19.02
CA ASP A 124 -7.49 -0.78 -20.15
C ASP A 124 -6.12 -1.30 -19.73
N GLU A 125 -5.35 -1.73 -20.73
CA GLU A 125 -4.06 -2.38 -20.51
C GLU A 125 -3.03 -1.45 -19.86
N ALA A 126 -3.07 -0.15 -20.15
CA ALA A 126 -2.16 0.81 -19.55
C ALA A 126 -2.37 0.91 -18.03
N HIS A 127 -3.63 1.00 -17.57
CA HIS A 127 -3.93 1.06 -16.14
C HIS A 127 -3.55 -0.23 -15.41
N LYS A 128 -3.75 -1.40 -16.04
CA LYS A 128 -3.32 -2.70 -15.51
C LYS A 128 -1.81 -2.76 -15.33
N GLN A 129 -1.05 -2.32 -16.34
CA GLN A 129 0.41 -2.28 -16.28
C GLN A 129 0.94 -1.32 -15.23
N ARG A 130 0.28 -0.17 -15.03
CA ARG A 130 0.66 0.81 -14.01
C ARG A 130 0.53 0.27 -12.59
N VAL A 131 -0.54 -0.47 -12.27
CA VAL A 131 -0.69 -1.06 -10.93
C VAL A 131 0.28 -2.21 -10.70
N GLU A 132 0.54 -3.01 -11.74
CA GLU A 132 1.59 -4.05 -11.72
C GLU A 132 2.96 -3.43 -11.45
N LYS A 133 3.31 -2.36 -12.17
CA LYS A 133 4.54 -1.61 -11.97
C LYS A 133 4.66 -1.06 -10.56
N HIS A 134 3.62 -0.40 -10.05
CA HIS A 134 3.60 0.15 -8.70
C HIS A 134 3.76 -0.93 -7.63
N PHE A 135 3.04 -2.06 -7.79
CA PHE A 135 3.11 -3.19 -6.86
C PHE A 135 4.52 -3.77 -6.78
N ASN A 136 5.18 -3.93 -7.93
CA ASN A 136 6.53 -4.47 -8.04
C ASN A 136 7.61 -3.50 -7.55
N ASP A 137 7.54 -2.22 -7.95
CA ASP A 137 8.52 -1.19 -7.56
C ASP A 137 8.58 -0.99 -6.04
N PHE A 138 7.45 -1.14 -5.35
CA PHE A 138 7.38 -0.94 -3.90
C PHE A 138 7.40 -2.24 -3.10
N ASP A 139 7.65 -3.37 -3.78
CA ASP A 139 7.72 -4.72 -3.20
C ASP A 139 6.51 -5.04 -2.30
N LEU A 140 5.32 -4.68 -2.79
CA LEU A 140 4.10 -4.75 -1.99
C LEU A 140 3.74 -6.19 -1.63
N SER A 141 4.08 -7.18 -2.48
CA SER A 141 3.85 -8.59 -2.18
C SER A 141 4.53 -9.02 -0.88
N LEU A 142 5.86 -8.86 -0.81
CA LEU A 142 6.64 -9.26 0.35
C LEU A 142 6.30 -8.43 1.57
N ARG A 143 6.14 -7.11 1.40
CA ARG A 143 5.90 -6.20 2.53
C ARG A 143 4.51 -6.40 3.13
N TYR A 144 3.48 -6.60 2.31
CA TYR A 144 2.14 -6.93 2.82
C TYR A 144 2.10 -8.31 3.44
N SER A 145 2.83 -9.29 2.88
CA SER A 145 2.95 -10.62 3.49
C SER A 145 3.60 -10.58 4.87
N LYS A 146 4.62 -9.73 5.08
CA LYS A 146 5.26 -9.52 6.40
C LYS A 146 4.28 -8.98 7.44
N GLU A 147 3.52 -7.92 7.10
CA GLU A 147 2.48 -7.37 7.99
C GLU A 147 1.38 -8.40 8.27
N ALA A 148 0.94 -9.10 7.21
CA ALA A 148 -0.09 -10.13 7.29
C ALA A 148 0.32 -11.32 8.15
N SER A 149 1.58 -11.74 8.11
CA SER A 149 2.06 -12.92 8.83
C SER A 149 1.86 -12.77 10.35
N ALA A 150 2.19 -11.61 10.91
CA ALA A 150 1.98 -11.33 12.33
C ALA A 150 0.49 -11.30 12.68
N ARG A 151 -0.33 -10.71 11.79
CA ARG A 151 -1.78 -10.55 12.03
C ARG A 151 -2.56 -11.84 11.86
N LEU A 152 -2.15 -12.69 10.91
CA LEU A 152 -2.78 -13.96 10.55
C LEU A 152 -2.85 -14.90 11.75
N VAL A 153 -1.76 -15.03 12.50
CA VAL A 153 -1.70 -15.90 13.70
C VAL A 153 -2.81 -15.54 14.69
N VAL A 154 -3.01 -14.25 14.95
CA VAL A 154 -4.05 -13.75 15.85
C VAL A 154 -5.45 -14.04 15.29
N LEU A 155 -5.65 -13.77 14.01
CA LEU A 155 -6.95 -13.96 13.36
C LEU A 155 -7.37 -15.43 13.25
N LEU A 156 -6.44 -16.34 12.95
CA LEU A 156 -6.71 -17.78 12.93
C LEU A 156 -7.01 -18.31 14.33
N ALA A 157 -6.30 -17.84 15.36
CA ALA A 157 -6.60 -18.22 16.75
C ALA A 157 -8.03 -17.79 17.16
N LEU A 158 -8.44 -16.58 16.79
CA LEU A 158 -9.81 -16.08 17.02
C LEU A 158 -10.85 -16.87 16.22
N TYR A 159 -10.59 -17.16 14.94
CA TYR A 159 -11.48 -17.96 14.12
C TYR A 159 -11.66 -19.37 14.72
N ASN A 160 -10.57 -20.03 15.11
CA ASN A 160 -10.59 -21.37 15.70
C ASN A 160 -11.27 -21.42 17.07
N SER A 161 -11.28 -20.32 17.84
CA SER A 161 -12.01 -20.26 19.11
C SER A 161 -13.51 -20.03 18.93
N VAL A 162 -13.91 -19.30 17.89
CA VAL A 162 -15.32 -19.01 17.56
C VAL A 162 -15.99 -20.14 16.78
N LEU A 163 -15.25 -20.86 15.94
CA LEU A 163 -15.81 -21.88 15.06
C LEU A 163 -16.61 -22.97 15.82
N PRO A 164 -16.11 -23.56 16.94
CA PRO A 164 -16.87 -24.55 17.70
C PRO A 164 -18.13 -23.97 18.37
N LEU A 165 -18.13 -22.68 18.71
CA LEU A 165 -19.23 -21.99 19.38
C LEU A 165 -20.36 -21.67 18.40
N SER A 166 -20.01 -21.19 17.21
CA SER A 166 -20.98 -20.85 16.15
C SER A 166 -21.56 -22.08 15.46
N ARG A 167 -20.79 -23.18 15.38
CA ARG A 167 -21.11 -24.39 14.58
C ARG A 167 -21.36 -24.11 13.10
N ASP A 168 -20.96 -22.94 12.62
CA ASP A 168 -21.11 -22.49 11.25
C ASP A 168 -19.85 -21.72 10.83
N LYS A 169 -19.13 -22.26 9.85
CA LYS A 169 -17.92 -21.65 9.30
C LYS A 169 -18.18 -20.25 8.76
N ASN A 170 -19.30 -20.04 8.07
CA ASN A 170 -19.62 -18.74 7.48
C ASN A 170 -19.92 -17.71 8.57
N ALA A 171 -20.69 -18.09 9.58
CA ALA A 171 -20.93 -17.23 10.74
C ALA A 171 -19.63 -16.86 11.47
N ALA A 172 -18.72 -17.82 11.68
CA ALA A 172 -17.42 -17.57 12.30
C ALA A 172 -16.55 -16.62 11.45
N LYS A 173 -16.44 -16.87 10.14
CA LYS A 173 -15.75 -15.98 9.19
C LYS A 173 -16.30 -14.57 9.24
N HIS A 174 -17.62 -14.41 9.13
CA HIS A 174 -18.24 -13.09 9.17
C HIS A 174 -18.01 -12.37 10.50
N LEU A 175 -18.11 -13.07 11.64
CA LEU A 175 -17.89 -12.45 12.95
C LEU A 175 -16.47 -11.89 13.12
N ILE A 176 -15.46 -12.61 12.63
CA ILE A 176 -14.06 -12.20 12.77
C ILE A 176 -13.62 -11.23 11.68
N PHE A 177 -13.91 -11.52 10.41
CA PHE A 177 -13.30 -10.83 9.26
C PHE A 177 -14.13 -9.66 8.73
N GLN A 178 -15.47 -9.74 8.78
CA GLN A 178 -16.33 -8.74 8.13
C GLN A 178 -16.14 -7.33 8.72
N THR A 179 -15.96 -7.25 10.05
CA THR A 179 -15.73 -5.96 10.71
C THR A 179 -14.43 -5.31 10.25
N ILE A 180 -13.37 -6.10 10.08
CA ILE A 180 -12.06 -5.61 9.60
C ILE A 180 -12.20 -5.16 8.15
N ILE A 181 -12.88 -5.94 7.31
CA ILE A 181 -13.12 -5.58 5.90
C ILE A 181 -13.87 -4.26 5.78
N ASN A 182 -14.95 -4.08 6.55
CA ASN A 182 -15.81 -2.91 6.48
C ASN A 182 -15.17 -1.64 7.07
N LYS A 183 -14.26 -1.79 8.05
CA LYS A 183 -13.57 -0.66 8.70
C LYS A 183 -12.20 -0.35 8.09
N SER A 184 -11.77 -1.12 7.11
CA SER A 184 -10.48 -0.90 6.46
C SER A 184 -10.43 0.46 5.77
N PRO A 185 -9.27 1.15 5.79
CA PRO A 185 -9.19 2.55 5.36
C PRO A 185 -9.37 2.75 3.86
N PHE A 186 -9.09 1.74 3.03
CA PHE A 186 -9.27 1.74 1.58
C PHE A 186 -9.32 0.31 1.04
N VAL A 187 -9.76 0.14 -0.21
CA VAL A 187 -10.08 -1.19 -0.78
C VAL A 187 -8.86 -2.09 -0.98
N ASN A 188 -7.69 -1.51 -1.29
CA ASN A 188 -6.43 -2.23 -1.49
C ASN A 188 -5.59 -2.39 -0.20
N HIS A 189 -6.15 -2.08 0.98
CA HIS A 189 -5.42 -2.17 2.24
C HIS A 189 -5.07 -3.63 2.57
N TRP A 190 -3.81 -3.90 2.93
CA TRP A 190 -3.29 -5.26 3.15
C TRP A 190 -4.18 -6.10 4.08
N GLU A 191 -4.61 -5.53 5.22
CA GLU A 191 -5.41 -6.28 6.20
C GLU A 191 -6.81 -6.61 5.65
N ARG A 192 -7.38 -5.71 4.83
CA ARG A 192 -8.66 -5.93 4.16
C ARG A 192 -8.56 -7.09 3.20
N VAL A 193 -7.54 -7.04 2.34
CA VAL A 193 -7.30 -8.03 1.28
C VAL A 193 -6.99 -9.41 1.89
N MET A 194 -6.20 -9.45 2.96
CA MET A 194 -6.00 -10.68 3.76
C MET A 194 -7.33 -11.23 4.28
N CYS A 195 -8.18 -10.40 4.89
CA CYS A 195 -9.44 -10.86 5.43
C CYS A 195 -10.38 -11.39 4.34
N LEU A 196 -10.38 -10.78 3.15
CA LEU A 196 -11.12 -11.31 1.99
C LEU A 196 -10.61 -12.68 1.55
N ALA A 197 -9.28 -12.86 1.49
CA ALA A 197 -8.67 -14.16 1.20
C ALA A 197 -9.10 -15.22 2.23
N LEU A 198 -9.03 -14.90 3.53
CA LEU A 198 -9.47 -15.80 4.60
C LEU A 198 -10.98 -16.10 4.57
N MET A 199 -11.80 -15.14 4.16
CA MET A 199 -13.23 -15.39 3.94
C MET A 199 -13.48 -16.37 2.80
N SER A 200 -12.67 -16.34 1.74
CA SER A 200 -12.73 -17.30 0.64
C SER A 200 -12.21 -18.69 1.05
N ASP A 201 -11.05 -18.74 1.69
CA ASP A 201 -10.19 -19.94 1.67
C ASP A 201 -10.32 -20.86 2.91
N LEU A 202 -10.91 -20.40 4.04
CA LEU A 202 -11.10 -21.20 5.28
C LEU A 202 -12.37 -22.09 5.31
#